data_AF-A0A226MRQ6-F1
#
_entry.id   AF-A0A226MRQ6-F1
#
_cell.length_a   1.000
_cell.length_b   1.000
_cell.length_c   1.000
_cell.angle_alpha   90.00
_cell.angle_beta   90.00
_cell.angle_gamma   90.00
#
_symmetry.space_group_name_H-M   'P 1'
#
loop_
_entity.id
_entity.type
_entity.pdbx_description
1 polymer ?
#
loop_
_entity_poly.entity_id
_entity_poly.type
_entity_poly.pdbx_seq_one_letter_code
_entity_poly.pdbx_strand_id
1 'polypeptide(L)'
;MLCVYSLFFAWRANLDVTKPLFLGVVERFWMQSNVAVAVLAGLGLAALVSLGGAVLQGSRVLPWLEWLSAGALVTAQVWANYSDCDQSNNYIVDKFARNLLSSMPMGAVILLRGDLPGNALRYLHYVEGVRPDVTLVDQEMMTYEWYLPKLAKHLPGVRFPGNRWNPVEGILPDGTLTFNLHHFLKANKHKEVFVCIGLHEGDSTWRRSYSLWPWGTCEKLVPSDAVFDPGEWIRLTENLYNWTEEYGSFKPSSWEAVANEEMWQARMKTAFFIFGLAETASVPAEMKSQLYTLAYTSYKDIVSSHPNHPVNWHKNYAIACERMLRLHRVDEDPEALLSETVKHFLLYAQKAEDDPQRQDILQAVNHLQKELQGLREMKAELKRRAG
;
A
#
# COMPACT_ATOMS: atom_id res chain seq x y z
N MET A 1 -26.20 -2.04 -28.86
CA MET A 1 -25.07 -1.09 -28.81
C MET A 1 -24.51 -0.96 -27.40
N LEU A 2 -25.27 -0.47 -26.42
CA LEU A 2 -24.81 -0.35 -25.02
C LEU A 2 -24.29 -1.66 -24.41
N CYS A 3 -25.07 -2.74 -24.47
CA CYS A 3 -24.65 -4.04 -23.92
C CYS A 3 -23.40 -4.59 -24.62
N VAL A 4 -23.30 -4.39 -25.94
CA VAL A 4 -22.13 -4.82 -26.73
C VAL A 4 -20.89 -4.03 -26.33
N TYR A 5 -21.01 -2.70 -26.17
CA TYR A 5 -19.94 -1.85 -25.68
C TYR A 5 -19.50 -2.27 -24.28
N SER A 6 -20.43 -2.42 -23.33
CA SER A 6 -20.10 -2.79 -21.95
C SER A 6 -19.45 -4.18 -21.85
N LEU A 7 -19.95 -5.17 -22.60
CA LEU A 7 -19.36 -6.51 -22.64
C LEU A 7 -17.97 -6.50 -23.28
N PHE A 8 -17.81 -5.80 -24.40
CA PHE A 8 -16.51 -5.68 -25.07
C PHE A 8 -15.49 -4.93 -24.22
N PHE A 9 -15.91 -3.83 -23.58
CA PHE A 9 -15.08 -3.08 -22.64
C PHE A 9 -14.66 -3.94 -21.46
N ALA A 10 -15.59 -4.62 -20.80
CA ALA A 10 -15.28 -5.51 -19.67
C ALA A 10 -14.32 -6.64 -20.09
N TRP A 11 -14.53 -7.22 -21.28
CA TRP A 11 -13.64 -8.24 -21.83
C TRP A 11 -12.23 -7.70 -22.13
N ARG A 12 -12.11 -6.49 -22.69
CA ARG A 12 -10.81 -5.89 -23.05
C ARG A 12 -10.07 -5.28 -21.87
N ALA A 13 -10.79 -4.75 -20.87
CA ALA A 13 -10.20 -4.13 -19.69
C ALA A 13 -9.33 -5.13 -18.92
N ASN A 14 -9.74 -6.41 -18.89
CA ASN A 14 -8.98 -7.52 -18.31
C ASN A 14 -8.47 -7.20 -16.88
N LEU A 15 -9.26 -6.45 -16.11
CA LEU A 15 -9.00 -6.10 -14.73
C LEU A 15 -9.78 -7.05 -13.82
N ASP A 16 -9.12 -7.51 -12.76
CA ASP A 16 -9.75 -8.33 -11.73
C ASP A 16 -10.65 -7.46 -10.84
N VAL A 17 -11.96 -7.48 -11.13
CA VAL A 17 -12.97 -6.69 -10.40
C VAL A 17 -13.24 -7.18 -8.98
N THR A 18 -12.66 -8.32 -8.57
CA THR A 18 -12.70 -8.73 -7.16
C THR A 18 -11.84 -7.82 -6.28
N LYS A 19 -10.86 -7.13 -6.88
CA LYS A 19 -10.06 -6.11 -6.21
C LYS A 19 -10.81 -4.78 -6.20
N PRO A 20 -11.12 -4.20 -5.02
CA PRO A 20 -11.93 -3.00 -4.92
C PRO A 20 -11.41 -1.81 -5.72
N LEU A 21 -10.09 -1.57 -5.71
CA LEU A 21 -9.48 -0.49 -6.49
C LEU A 21 -9.74 -0.65 -8.00
N PHE A 22 -9.60 -1.87 -8.52
CA PHE A 22 -9.79 -2.14 -9.94
C PHE A 22 -11.24 -2.02 -10.36
N LEU A 23 -12.18 -2.44 -9.50
CA LEU A 23 -13.59 -2.14 -9.69
C LEU A 23 -13.82 -0.63 -9.78
N GLY A 24 -13.27 0.16 -8.85
CA GLY A 24 -13.36 1.62 -8.87
C GLY A 24 -12.76 2.26 -10.14
N VAL A 25 -11.68 1.68 -10.68
CA VAL A 25 -11.11 2.11 -11.96
C VAL A 25 -12.09 1.82 -13.10
N VAL A 26 -12.67 0.62 -13.15
CA VAL A 26 -13.65 0.21 -14.18
C VAL A 26 -14.91 1.09 -14.12
N GLU A 27 -15.40 1.42 -12.92
CA GLU A 27 -16.58 2.27 -12.69
C GLU A 27 -16.44 3.65 -13.36
N ARG A 28 -15.23 4.22 -13.37
CA ARG A 28 -14.96 5.53 -14.01
C ARG A 28 -15.20 5.52 -15.52
N PHE A 29 -15.12 4.36 -16.16
CA PHE A 29 -15.40 4.23 -17.59
C PHE A 29 -16.89 4.06 -17.91
N TRP A 30 -17.77 4.00 -16.90
CA TRP A 30 -19.21 3.93 -17.10
C TRP A 30 -19.83 5.26 -17.52
N MET A 31 -19.07 6.37 -17.50
CA MET A 31 -19.56 7.69 -17.93
C MET A 31 -20.24 7.65 -19.31
N GLN A 32 -19.68 6.91 -20.28
CA GLN A 32 -20.26 6.81 -21.62
C GLN A 32 -21.63 6.11 -21.61
N SER A 33 -21.75 5.02 -20.84
CA SER A 33 -23.01 4.31 -20.65
C SER A 33 -24.04 5.16 -19.91
N ASN A 34 -23.61 5.90 -18.89
CA ASN A 34 -24.46 6.80 -18.12
C ASN A 34 -25.02 7.93 -18.99
N VAL A 35 -24.21 8.50 -19.90
CA VAL A 35 -24.69 9.50 -20.87
C VAL A 35 -25.78 8.93 -21.77
N ALA A 36 -25.60 7.72 -22.29
CA ALA A 36 -26.63 7.07 -23.12
C ALA A 36 -27.94 6.88 -22.35
N VAL A 37 -27.87 6.40 -21.10
CA VAL A 37 -29.04 6.25 -20.23
C VAL A 37 -29.70 7.60 -19.93
N ALA A 38 -28.92 8.65 -19.64
CA ALA A 38 -29.44 9.98 -19.36
C ALA A 38 -30.20 10.57 -20.56
N VAL A 39 -29.67 10.41 -21.78
CA VAL A 39 -30.35 10.83 -23.02
C VAL A 39 -31.65 10.07 -23.21
N LEU A 40 -31.63 8.74 -23.06
CA LEU A 40 -32.84 7.92 -23.19
C LEU A 40 -33.89 8.24 -22.12
N ALA A 41 -33.46 8.55 -20.90
CA ALA A 41 -34.35 8.99 -19.82
C ALA A 41 -35.04 10.33 -20.17
N GLY A 42 -34.29 11.29 -20.73
CA GLY A 42 -34.87 12.55 -21.21
C GLY A 42 -35.86 12.36 -22.35
N LEU A 43 -35.51 11.55 -23.36
CA LEU A 43 -36.42 11.22 -24.47
C LEU A 43 -37.68 10.47 -23.98
N GLY A 44 -37.51 9.56 -23.01
CA GLY A 44 -38.61 8.83 -22.39
C GLY A 44 -39.57 9.76 -21.64
N LEU A 45 -39.04 10.72 -20.87
CA LEU A 45 -39.84 11.72 -20.18
C LEU A 45 -40.65 12.57 -21.18
N ALA A 46 -40.01 13.08 -22.24
CA ALA A 46 -40.67 13.86 -23.28
C ALA A 46 -41.78 13.07 -24.00
N ALA A 47 -41.54 11.78 -24.29
CA ALA A 47 -42.54 10.90 -24.90
C ALA A 47 -43.74 10.65 -23.97
N LEU A 48 -43.50 10.43 -22.67
CA LEU A 48 -44.55 10.27 -21.67
C LEU A 48 -45.42 11.52 -21.53
N VAL A 49 -44.80 12.70 -21.51
CA VAL A 49 -45.50 13.99 -21.45
C VAL A 49 -46.33 14.21 -22.72
N SER A 50 -45.80 13.88 -23.90
CA SER A 50 -46.50 13.98 -25.18
C SER A 50 -47.73 13.05 -25.24
N LEU A 51 -47.60 11.81 -24.79
CA LEU A 51 -48.71 10.86 -24.66
C LEU A 51 -49.77 11.35 -23.67
N GLY A 52 -49.33 11.85 -22.51
CA GLY A 52 -50.22 12.44 -21.50
C GLY A 52 -51.01 13.64 -22.05
N GLY A 53 -50.39 14.51 -22.84
CA GLY A 53 -51.04 15.65 -23.49
C GLY A 53 -52.10 15.26 -24.52
N ALA A 54 -51.87 14.17 -25.27
CA ALA A 54 -52.84 13.63 -26.19
C ALA A 54 -54.09 13.05 -25.48
N VAL A 55 -53.90 12.42 -24.31
CA VAL A 55 -54.99 11.85 -23.50
C VAL A 55 -55.75 12.93 -22.71
N LEU A 56 -55.06 13.93 -22.18
CA LEU A 56 -55.61 14.96 -21.29
C LEU A 56 -56.04 16.26 -22.01
N GLN A 57 -56.24 16.22 -23.34
CA GLN A 57 -56.71 17.33 -24.18
C GLN A 57 -55.95 18.66 -23.96
N GLY A 58 -54.62 18.65 -24.07
CA GLY A 58 -53.84 19.89 -24.24
C GLY A 58 -53.76 20.81 -23.00
N SER A 59 -53.74 20.22 -21.79
CA SER A 59 -53.50 20.96 -20.54
C SER A 59 -52.20 21.79 -20.60
N ARG A 60 -52.30 23.11 -20.34
CA ARG A 60 -51.15 24.03 -20.22
C ARG A 60 -50.20 23.71 -19.05
N VAL A 61 -50.58 22.76 -18.18
CA VAL A 61 -49.82 22.39 -16.97
C VAL A 61 -48.77 21.31 -17.27
N LEU A 62 -48.96 20.51 -18.33
CA LEU A 62 -48.07 19.39 -18.68
C LEU A 62 -46.61 19.79 -18.96
N PRO A 63 -46.30 20.87 -19.71
CA PRO A 63 -44.92 21.30 -19.92
C PRO A 63 -44.26 21.79 -18.62
N TRP A 64 -45.01 22.43 -17.72
CA TRP A 64 -44.48 22.85 -16.42
C TRP A 64 -44.16 21.64 -15.54
N LEU A 65 -44.99 20.59 -15.58
CA LEU A 65 -44.71 19.33 -14.88
C LEU A 65 -43.47 18.62 -15.43
N GLU A 66 -43.26 18.66 -16.75
CA GLU A 66 -42.04 18.15 -17.38
C GLU A 66 -40.79 18.87 -16.84
N TRP A 67 -40.75 20.19 -16.90
CA TRP A 67 -39.61 20.98 -16.40
C TRP A 67 -39.41 20.84 -14.89
N LEU A 68 -40.50 20.80 -14.11
CA LEU A 68 -40.43 20.59 -12.67
C LEU A 68 -39.89 19.19 -12.33
N SER A 69 -40.33 18.14 -13.03
CA SER A 69 -39.85 16.78 -12.81
C SER A 69 -38.39 16.60 -13.22
N ALA A 70 -37.98 17.17 -14.37
CA ALA A 70 -36.58 17.19 -14.79
C ALA A 70 -35.71 17.98 -13.81
N GLY A 71 -36.15 19.17 -13.38
CA GLY A 71 -35.45 19.98 -12.40
C GLY A 71 -35.33 19.30 -11.04
N ALA A 72 -36.40 18.65 -10.57
CA ALA A 72 -36.40 17.87 -9.34
C ALA A 72 -35.43 16.69 -9.43
N LEU A 73 -35.40 15.97 -10.56
CA LEU A 73 -34.49 14.85 -10.77
C LEU A 73 -33.02 15.29 -10.76
N VAL A 74 -32.69 16.36 -11.49
CA VAL A 74 -31.32 16.92 -11.50
C VAL A 74 -30.93 17.39 -10.10
N THR A 75 -31.82 18.11 -9.41
CA THR A 75 -31.55 18.61 -8.05
C THR A 75 -31.36 17.45 -7.07
N ALA A 76 -32.18 16.40 -7.16
CA ALA A 76 -32.04 15.20 -6.34
C ALA A 76 -30.71 14.48 -6.60
N GLN A 77 -30.28 14.38 -7.87
CA GLN A 77 -28.98 13.79 -8.21
C GLN A 77 -27.81 14.62 -7.67
N VAL A 78 -27.85 15.94 -7.80
CA VAL A 78 -26.81 16.81 -7.24
C VAL A 78 -26.78 16.69 -5.72
N TRP A 79 -27.94 16.82 -5.06
CA TRP A 79 -28.03 16.75 -3.59
C TRP A 79 -27.55 15.41 -3.04
N ALA A 80 -27.97 14.29 -3.65
CA ALA A 80 -27.62 12.95 -3.17
C ALA A 80 -26.13 12.60 -3.35
N ASN A 81 -25.45 13.21 -4.33
CA ASN A 81 -24.05 12.91 -4.64
C ASN A 81 -23.09 14.03 -4.21
N TYR A 82 -23.58 15.17 -3.71
CA TYR A 82 -22.75 16.34 -3.43
C TYR A 82 -21.63 16.03 -2.44
N SER A 83 -21.94 15.35 -1.33
CA SER A 83 -20.95 15.02 -0.29
C SER A 83 -19.82 14.13 -0.82
N ASP A 84 -20.14 13.20 -1.73
CA ASP A 84 -19.17 12.26 -2.29
C ASP A 84 -18.33 12.94 -3.39
N CYS A 85 -18.92 13.89 -4.11
CA CYS A 85 -18.23 14.68 -5.14
C CYS A 85 -17.45 15.88 -4.59
N ASP A 86 -17.75 16.34 -3.37
CA ASP A 86 -17.04 17.44 -2.74
C ASP A 86 -15.66 16.97 -2.27
N GLN A 87 -14.65 17.25 -3.10
CA GLN A 87 -13.25 16.93 -2.85
C GLN A 87 -12.45 18.15 -2.37
N SER A 88 -13.12 19.24 -1.97
CA SER A 88 -12.46 20.50 -1.57
C SER A 88 -11.49 20.36 -0.40
N ASN A 89 -11.69 19.36 0.45
CA ASN A 89 -10.84 19.05 1.61
C ASN A 89 -10.06 17.73 1.46
N ASN A 90 -10.03 17.13 0.27
CA ASN A 90 -9.27 15.90 0.03
C ASN A 90 -7.80 16.20 -0.25
N TYR A 91 -6.99 16.14 0.81
CA TYR A 91 -5.53 16.29 0.75
C TYR A 91 -4.78 14.99 1.03
N ILE A 92 -5.44 13.82 0.97
CA ILE A 92 -4.83 12.56 1.43
C ILE A 92 -3.62 12.18 0.58
N VAL A 93 -3.74 12.26 -0.75
CA VAL A 93 -2.64 11.97 -1.67
C VAL A 93 -1.53 13.03 -1.61
N ASP A 94 -1.90 14.29 -1.35
CA ASP A 94 -0.94 15.38 -1.10
C ASP A 94 -0.12 15.10 0.17
N LYS A 95 -0.79 14.83 1.30
CA LYS A 95 -0.15 14.47 2.58
C LYS A 95 0.76 13.24 2.42
N PHE A 96 0.31 12.23 1.67
CA PHE A 96 1.09 11.03 1.37
C PHE A 96 2.41 11.41 0.68
N ALA A 97 2.33 12.15 -0.42
CA ALA A 97 3.50 12.53 -1.19
C ALA A 97 4.43 13.49 -0.44
N ARG A 98 3.89 14.43 0.36
CA ARG A 98 4.71 15.31 1.22
C ARG A 98 5.47 14.53 2.26
N ASN A 99 4.84 13.56 2.93
CA ASN A 99 5.51 12.71 3.92
C ASN A 99 6.62 11.86 3.29
N LEU A 100 6.37 11.29 2.10
CA LEU A 100 7.40 10.55 1.37
C LEU A 100 8.56 11.45 0.96
N LEU A 101 8.30 12.62 0.40
CA LEU A 101 9.36 13.55 -0.01
C LEU A 101 10.11 14.12 1.19
N SER A 102 9.45 14.46 2.29
CA SER A 102 10.11 15.03 3.47
C SER A 102 11.01 14.02 4.19
N SER A 103 10.70 12.73 4.10
CA SER A 103 11.51 11.68 4.73
C SER A 103 12.80 11.36 3.98
N MET A 104 12.96 11.79 2.72
CA MET A 104 14.12 11.41 1.91
C MET A 104 15.39 12.17 2.32
N PRO A 105 16.57 11.52 2.37
CA PRO A 105 17.82 12.23 2.59
C PRO A 105 18.14 13.18 1.43
N MET A 106 19.05 14.13 1.67
CA MET A 106 19.42 15.14 0.68
C MET A 106 20.03 14.49 -0.58
N GLY A 107 19.57 14.88 -1.76
CA GLY A 107 20.15 14.40 -3.02
C GLY A 107 19.78 12.97 -3.42
N ALA A 108 18.83 12.34 -2.73
CA ALA A 108 18.39 10.98 -2.98
C ALA A 108 17.81 10.78 -4.39
N VAL A 109 17.93 9.56 -4.93
CA VAL A 109 17.23 9.12 -6.14
C VAL A 109 16.07 8.23 -5.73
N ILE A 110 14.87 8.54 -6.21
CA ILE A 110 13.67 7.75 -5.95
C ILE A 110 13.25 7.07 -7.25
N LEU A 111 13.30 5.74 -7.26
CA LEU A 111 12.74 4.90 -8.31
C LEU A 111 11.23 4.77 -8.07
N LEU A 112 10.44 5.40 -8.93
CA LEU A 112 8.98 5.43 -8.84
C LEU A 112 8.37 4.17 -9.44
N ARG A 113 7.36 3.59 -8.77
CA ARG A 113 6.53 2.48 -9.27
C ARG A 113 5.05 2.85 -9.25
N GLY A 114 4.35 2.58 -10.34
CA GLY A 114 2.91 2.73 -10.40
C GLY A 114 2.40 4.17 -10.22
N ASP A 115 1.07 4.29 -10.27
CA ASP A 115 0.42 5.58 -10.43
C ASP A 115 0.47 6.46 -9.17
N LEU A 116 0.34 5.87 -7.98
CA LEU A 116 0.21 6.63 -6.73
C LEU A 116 1.48 7.45 -6.42
N PRO A 117 2.65 6.85 -6.17
CA PRO A 117 3.85 7.63 -5.89
C PRO A 117 4.32 8.33 -7.16
N GLY A 118 4.14 7.72 -8.34
CA GLY A 118 4.53 8.31 -9.62
C GLY A 118 3.88 9.66 -9.89
N ASN A 119 2.55 9.74 -9.85
CA ASN A 119 1.84 10.98 -10.13
C ASN A 119 1.96 11.99 -8.98
N ALA A 120 1.80 11.53 -7.74
CA ALA A 120 1.78 12.42 -6.59
C ALA A 120 3.13 13.10 -6.33
N LEU A 121 4.24 12.35 -6.37
CA LEU A 121 5.58 12.92 -6.16
C LEU A 121 5.97 13.83 -7.33
N ARG A 122 5.66 13.47 -8.58
CA ARG A 122 5.96 14.31 -9.75
C ARG A 122 5.25 15.65 -9.69
N TYR A 123 3.98 15.67 -9.31
CA TYR A 123 3.23 16.92 -9.16
C TYR A 123 3.88 17.83 -8.11
N LEU A 124 4.09 17.34 -6.89
CA LEU A 124 4.70 18.15 -5.83
C LEU A 124 6.11 18.61 -6.17
N HIS A 125 6.91 17.73 -6.77
CA HIS A 125 8.31 18.03 -7.07
C HIS A 125 8.47 18.99 -8.25
N TYR A 126 7.84 18.70 -9.40
CA TYR A 126 8.05 19.47 -10.63
C TYR A 126 7.10 20.67 -10.78
N VAL A 127 5.89 20.62 -10.20
CA VAL A 127 4.92 21.72 -10.29
C VAL A 127 5.01 22.63 -9.07
N GLU A 128 5.04 22.07 -7.86
CA GLU A 128 5.08 22.86 -6.62
C GLU A 128 6.50 23.15 -6.11
N GLY A 129 7.53 22.55 -6.70
CA GLY A 129 8.93 22.78 -6.33
C GLY A 129 9.31 22.18 -4.97
N VAL A 130 8.59 21.16 -4.49
CA VAL A 130 8.87 20.49 -3.22
C VAL A 130 10.11 19.59 -3.38
N ARG A 131 11.08 19.75 -2.48
CA ARG A 131 12.33 18.96 -2.45
C ARG A 131 13.05 18.93 -3.81
N PRO A 132 13.47 20.09 -4.36
CA PRO A 132 14.13 20.13 -5.68
C PRO A 132 15.50 19.43 -5.69
N ASP A 133 16.02 19.04 -4.53
CA ASP A 133 17.26 18.30 -4.37
C ASP A 133 17.14 16.80 -4.68
N VAL A 134 15.95 16.20 -4.56
CA VAL A 134 15.76 14.77 -4.87
C VAL A 134 15.59 14.56 -6.38
N THR A 135 15.92 13.38 -6.87
CA THR A 135 15.73 13.02 -8.28
C THR A 135 14.70 11.90 -8.41
N LEU A 136 13.63 12.15 -9.16
CA LEU A 136 12.58 11.17 -9.43
C LEU A 136 12.84 10.44 -10.75
N VAL A 137 12.94 9.12 -10.72
CA VAL A 137 13.17 8.29 -11.91
C VAL A 137 12.10 7.21 -11.99
N ASP A 138 11.30 7.23 -13.06
CA ASP A 138 10.22 6.26 -13.23
C ASP A 138 10.74 4.94 -13.81
N GLN A 139 10.65 3.86 -13.03
CA GLN A 139 11.23 2.57 -13.40
C GLN A 139 10.47 1.87 -14.53
N GLU A 140 9.17 2.05 -14.60
CA GLU A 140 8.35 1.48 -15.67
C GLU A 140 8.60 2.23 -16.97
N MET A 141 8.70 3.56 -16.90
CA MET A 141 8.96 4.39 -18.08
C MET A 141 10.36 4.15 -18.65
N MET A 142 11.36 3.84 -17.82
CA MET A 142 12.72 3.48 -18.29
C MET A 142 12.77 2.25 -19.22
N THR A 143 11.72 1.43 -19.23
CA THR A 143 11.61 0.28 -20.15
C THR A 143 11.17 0.68 -21.56
N TYR A 144 10.72 1.92 -21.78
CA TYR A 144 10.29 2.43 -23.08
C TYR A 144 11.43 3.16 -23.81
N GLU A 145 11.52 2.94 -25.12
CA GLU A 145 12.57 3.49 -26.00
C GLU A 145 12.66 5.02 -25.99
N TRP A 146 11.57 5.71 -25.70
CA TRP A 146 11.51 7.16 -25.73
C TRP A 146 11.93 7.83 -24.42
N TYR A 147 11.91 7.12 -23.28
CA TYR A 147 11.99 7.77 -21.97
C TYR A 147 13.37 8.36 -21.70
N LEU A 148 14.42 7.52 -21.68
CA LEU A 148 15.77 8.00 -21.36
C LEU A 148 16.32 8.99 -22.40
N PRO A 149 16.14 8.77 -23.72
CA PRO A 149 16.56 9.78 -24.71
C PRO A 149 15.95 11.16 -24.50
N LYS A 150 14.73 11.24 -23.93
CA LYS A 150 14.05 12.51 -23.66
C LYS A 150 14.35 13.06 -22.28
N LEU A 151 14.31 12.23 -21.24
CA LEU A 151 14.28 12.66 -19.84
C LEU A 151 15.65 12.62 -19.16
N ALA A 152 16.60 11.79 -19.61
CA ALA A 152 17.89 11.63 -18.91
C ALA A 152 18.64 12.97 -18.74
N LYS A 153 18.57 13.85 -19.74
CA LYS A 153 19.18 15.19 -19.71
C LYS A 153 18.57 16.14 -18.66
N HIS A 154 17.37 15.81 -18.17
CA HIS A 154 16.64 16.56 -17.14
C HIS A 154 16.80 15.95 -15.74
N LEU A 155 17.63 14.92 -15.57
CA LEU A 155 17.86 14.22 -14.31
C LEU A 155 19.32 14.41 -13.86
N PRO A 156 19.71 15.61 -13.40
CA PRO A 156 21.10 15.92 -13.10
C PRO A 156 21.66 15.04 -11.97
N GLY A 157 22.90 14.60 -12.16
CA GLY A 157 23.62 13.77 -11.19
C GLY A 157 23.23 12.29 -11.18
N VAL A 158 22.31 11.87 -12.05
CA VAL A 158 22.01 10.45 -12.31
C VAL A 158 22.69 10.02 -13.61
N ARG A 159 23.39 8.89 -13.56
CA ARG A 159 24.12 8.30 -14.69
C ARG A 159 23.37 7.06 -15.18
N PHE A 160 22.96 7.08 -16.44
CA PHE A 160 22.33 5.93 -17.08
C PHE A 160 23.36 5.16 -17.91
N PRO A 161 23.61 3.86 -17.66
CA PRO A 161 24.61 3.07 -18.40
C PRO A 161 24.21 2.75 -19.85
N GLY A 162 22.97 3.05 -20.24
CA GLY A 162 22.45 2.85 -21.59
C GLY A 162 21.19 3.66 -21.83
N ASN A 163 20.50 3.34 -22.92
CA ASN A 163 19.34 4.08 -23.42
C ASN A 163 18.00 3.46 -23.04
N ARG A 164 18.00 2.24 -22.49
CA ARG A 164 16.78 1.53 -22.09
C ARG A 164 17.05 0.56 -20.95
N TRP A 165 16.19 0.53 -19.96
CA TRP A 165 16.24 -0.50 -18.92
C TRP A 165 15.78 -1.84 -19.50
N ASN A 166 16.60 -2.88 -19.34
CA ASN A 166 16.26 -4.26 -19.65
C ASN A 166 17.02 -5.19 -18.68
N PRO A 167 16.38 -6.24 -18.13
CA PRO A 167 17.07 -7.23 -17.29
C PRO A 167 18.26 -7.90 -18.01
N VAL A 168 18.20 -8.00 -19.34
CA VAL A 168 19.27 -8.52 -20.18
C VAL A 168 20.02 -7.36 -20.83
N GLU A 169 21.33 -7.31 -20.57
CA GLU A 169 22.23 -6.34 -21.16
C GLU A 169 22.60 -6.72 -22.59
N GLY A 170 22.79 -5.70 -23.43
CA GLY A 170 23.24 -5.88 -24.79
C GLY A 170 22.89 -4.67 -25.66
N ILE A 171 23.10 -4.86 -26.96
CA ILE A 171 22.68 -3.92 -27.98
C ILE A 171 21.53 -4.59 -28.73
N LEU A 172 20.36 -3.96 -28.71
CA LEU A 172 19.20 -4.42 -29.47
C LEU A 172 19.43 -4.22 -30.98
N PRO A 173 18.67 -4.90 -31.88
CA PRO A 173 18.86 -4.80 -33.32
C PRO A 173 18.77 -3.38 -33.91
N ASP A 174 18.09 -2.47 -33.22
CA ASP A 174 17.93 -1.05 -33.54
C ASP A 174 19.13 -0.19 -33.06
N GLY A 175 20.13 -0.79 -32.43
CA GLY A 175 21.28 -0.09 -31.84
C GLY A 175 21.06 0.40 -30.41
N THR A 176 19.90 0.12 -29.80
CA THR A 176 19.60 0.53 -28.42
C THR A 176 20.48 -0.24 -27.43
N LEU A 177 21.35 0.47 -26.72
CA LEU A 177 22.14 -0.07 -25.61
C LEU A 177 21.25 -0.23 -24.37
N THR A 178 21.12 -1.45 -23.85
CA THR A 178 20.34 -1.73 -22.64
C THR A 178 21.21 -1.80 -21.39
N PHE A 179 20.60 -1.58 -20.23
CA PHE A 179 21.21 -1.78 -18.92
C PHE A 179 20.20 -2.34 -17.93
N ASN A 180 20.66 -3.07 -16.91
CA ASN A 180 19.84 -3.58 -15.81
C ASN A 180 20.01 -2.75 -14.53
N LEU A 181 19.22 -3.07 -13.50
CA LEU A 181 19.28 -2.39 -12.21
C LEU A 181 20.66 -2.50 -11.54
N HIS A 182 21.32 -3.66 -11.61
CA HIS A 182 22.66 -3.80 -11.02
C HIS A 182 23.66 -2.78 -11.59
N HIS A 183 23.72 -2.63 -12.91
CA HIS A 183 24.58 -1.63 -13.55
C HIS A 183 24.13 -0.19 -13.30
N PHE A 184 22.83 0.08 -13.20
CA PHE A 184 22.33 1.39 -12.79
C PHE A 184 22.84 1.77 -11.39
N LEU A 185 22.74 0.87 -10.41
CA LEU A 185 23.20 1.12 -9.04
C LEU A 185 24.71 1.30 -8.98
N LYS A 186 25.47 0.49 -9.72
CA LYS A 186 26.93 0.61 -9.82
C LYS A 186 27.37 1.96 -10.40
N ALA A 187 26.67 2.45 -11.42
CA ALA A 187 26.95 3.76 -12.03
C ALA A 187 26.59 4.96 -11.14
N ASN A 188 25.70 4.74 -10.16
CA ASN A 188 25.18 5.77 -9.26
C ASN A 188 25.56 5.54 -7.78
N LYS A 189 26.67 4.84 -7.51
CA LYS A 189 27.12 4.51 -6.15
C LYS A 189 27.35 5.72 -5.22
N HIS A 190 27.45 6.93 -5.79
CA HIS A 190 27.61 8.19 -5.05
C HIS A 190 26.27 8.79 -4.59
N LYS A 191 25.13 8.21 -4.97
CA LYS A 191 23.80 8.63 -4.54
C LYS A 191 23.12 7.51 -3.75
N GLU A 192 22.29 7.90 -2.81
CA GLU A 192 21.38 6.98 -2.13
C GLU A 192 20.15 6.75 -3.01
N VAL A 193 19.85 5.47 -3.29
CA VAL A 193 18.75 5.08 -4.17
C VAL A 193 17.66 4.42 -3.35
N PHE A 194 16.44 4.91 -3.50
CA PHE A 194 15.23 4.45 -2.84
C PHE A 194 14.22 3.95 -3.86
N VAL A 195 13.38 3.02 -3.46
CA VAL A 195 12.27 2.49 -4.26
C VAL A 195 11.00 2.64 -3.45
N CYS A 196 9.94 3.21 -4.01
CA CYS A 196 8.69 3.42 -3.28
C CYS A 196 7.60 2.50 -3.81
N ILE A 197 6.94 1.76 -2.91
CA ILE A 197 5.97 0.70 -3.27
C ILE A 197 6.65 -0.42 -4.09
N GLY A 198 7.93 -0.67 -3.81
CA GLY A 198 8.70 -1.80 -4.31
C GLY A 198 9.31 -1.63 -5.71
N LEU A 199 10.10 -2.63 -6.09
CA LEU A 199 10.81 -2.72 -7.36
C LEU A 199 10.01 -3.44 -8.44
N HIS A 200 10.27 -3.10 -9.69
CA HIS A 200 9.77 -3.85 -10.84
C HIS A 200 10.26 -5.31 -10.78
N GLU A 201 9.33 -6.27 -10.81
CA GLU A 201 9.61 -7.70 -10.60
C GLU A 201 10.42 -8.36 -11.73
N GLY A 202 10.42 -7.75 -12.92
CA GLY A 202 11.13 -8.30 -14.08
C GLY A 202 12.66 -8.24 -13.99
N ASP A 203 13.25 -7.50 -13.03
CA ASP A 203 14.71 -7.37 -12.90
C ASP A 203 15.19 -7.83 -11.52
N SER A 204 15.86 -8.99 -11.49
CA SER A 204 16.45 -9.58 -10.29
C SER A 204 17.98 -9.43 -10.22
N THR A 205 18.59 -8.70 -11.15
CA THR A 205 20.06 -8.61 -11.29
C THR A 205 20.75 -8.00 -10.07
N TRP A 206 20.05 -7.12 -9.35
CA TRP A 206 20.53 -6.44 -8.14
C TRP A 206 20.66 -7.36 -6.91
N ARG A 207 19.87 -8.43 -6.82
CA ARG A 207 19.70 -9.26 -5.60
C ARG A 207 20.99 -9.91 -5.10
N ARG A 208 22.00 -10.05 -5.95
CA ARG A 208 23.30 -10.64 -5.59
C ARG A 208 24.25 -9.65 -4.91
N SER A 209 24.02 -8.35 -5.04
CA SER A 209 24.97 -7.31 -4.61
C SER A 209 24.31 -6.20 -3.80
N TYR A 210 22.98 -6.18 -3.73
CA TYR A 210 22.21 -5.22 -2.98
C TYR A 210 21.09 -5.91 -2.19
N SER A 211 20.72 -5.27 -1.09
CA SER A 211 19.61 -5.61 -0.22
C SER A 211 18.67 -4.41 -0.10
N LEU A 212 17.39 -4.67 0.20
CA LEU A 212 16.39 -3.65 0.46
C LEU A 212 16.24 -3.46 1.97
N TRP A 213 16.53 -2.26 2.46
CA TRP A 213 16.30 -1.89 3.85
C TRP A 213 15.06 -1.00 3.95
N PRO A 214 14.15 -1.23 4.90
CA PRO A 214 12.89 -0.50 4.98
C PRO A 214 13.10 0.98 5.30
N TRP A 215 12.36 1.85 4.63
CA TRP A 215 12.30 3.31 4.83
C TRP A 215 10.84 3.77 4.74
N GLY A 216 10.01 3.26 5.65
CA GLY A 216 8.56 3.45 5.61
C GLY A 216 7.95 2.85 4.33
N THR A 217 7.15 3.62 3.60
CA THR A 217 6.56 3.19 2.32
C THR A 217 7.61 2.86 1.26
N CYS A 218 8.81 3.44 1.38
CA CYS A 218 9.92 3.18 0.49
C CYS A 218 10.93 2.21 1.11
N GLU A 219 11.89 1.78 0.30
CA GLU A 219 13.00 0.92 0.71
C GLU A 219 14.28 1.48 0.12
N LYS A 220 15.36 1.45 0.90
CA LYS A 220 16.69 1.86 0.48
C LYS A 220 17.41 0.68 -0.17
N LEU A 221 17.98 0.88 -1.35
CA LEU A 221 18.89 -0.06 -1.98
C LEU A 221 20.28 0.10 -1.38
N VAL A 222 20.71 -0.91 -0.62
CA VAL A 222 21.97 -0.89 0.13
C VAL A 222 22.88 -2.01 -0.36
N PRO A 223 24.19 -1.77 -0.59
CA PRO A 223 25.14 -2.83 -0.91
C PRO A 223 25.09 -3.98 0.10
N SER A 224 25.17 -5.22 -0.36
CA SER A 224 25.03 -6.41 0.50
C SER A 224 26.16 -6.59 1.52
N ASP A 225 27.28 -5.89 1.35
CA ASP A 225 28.40 -5.84 2.30
C ASP A 225 28.26 -4.74 3.37
N ALA A 226 27.19 -3.94 3.31
CA ALA A 226 26.93 -2.90 4.30
C ALA A 226 26.59 -3.50 5.67
N VAL A 227 27.17 -2.91 6.72
CA VAL A 227 26.88 -3.27 8.11
C VAL A 227 25.54 -2.69 8.52
N PHE A 228 24.62 -3.55 8.96
CA PHE A 228 23.31 -3.15 9.48
C PHE A 228 23.36 -3.01 11.00
N ASP A 229 23.06 -1.81 11.51
CA ASP A 229 22.80 -1.55 12.93
C ASP A 229 21.28 -1.49 13.16
N PRO A 230 20.68 -2.51 13.79
CA PRO A 230 19.24 -2.53 14.05
C PRO A 230 18.75 -1.38 14.93
N GLY A 231 19.52 -0.99 15.95
CA GLY A 231 19.12 0.04 16.91
C GLY A 231 19.12 1.43 16.29
N GLU A 232 20.17 1.75 15.52
CA GLU A 232 20.22 2.98 14.74
C GLU A 232 19.10 3.02 13.70
N TRP A 233 18.86 1.91 12.99
CA TRP A 233 17.84 1.87 11.94
C TRP A 233 16.41 2.03 12.49
N ILE A 234 16.11 1.45 13.65
CA ILE A 234 14.83 1.70 14.35
C ILE A 234 14.66 3.19 14.62
N ARG A 235 15.66 3.83 15.25
CA ARG A 235 15.63 5.27 15.57
C ARG A 235 15.43 6.15 14.34
N LEU A 236 16.05 5.79 13.21
CA LEU A 236 15.91 6.52 11.94
C LEU A 236 14.52 6.36 11.33
N THR A 237 13.86 5.21 11.54
CA THR A 237 12.64 4.85 10.80
C THR A 237 11.35 4.96 11.62
N GLU A 238 11.43 5.07 12.94
CA GLU A 238 10.28 5.08 13.86
C GLU A 238 9.27 6.20 13.56
N ASN A 239 9.75 7.40 13.24
CA ASN A 239 8.93 8.61 13.05
C ASN A 239 9.12 9.26 11.68
N LEU A 240 9.23 8.44 10.61
CA LEU A 240 9.43 8.96 9.25
C LEU A 240 8.28 9.85 8.77
N TYR A 241 7.06 9.53 9.17
CA TYR A 241 5.85 10.14 8.65
C TYR A 241 4.96 10.72 9.75
N ASN A 242 4.49 11.93 9.55
CA ASN A 242 3.41 12.54 10.32
C ASN A 242 2.06 12.19 9.67
N TRP A 243 1.64 10.94 9.84
CA TRP A 243 0.39 10.41 9.28
C TRP A 243 -0.67 10.24 10.37
N THR A 244 -1.75 11.02 10.27
CA THR A 244 -2.82 11.10 11.28
C THR A 244 -4.14 10.50 10.82
N GLU A 245 -4.22 9.99 9.59
CA GLU A 245 -5.47 9.45 9.05
C GLU A 245 -5.80 8.09 9.67
N GLU A 246 -7.04 7.94 10.12
CA GLU A 246 -7.51 6.71 10.75
C GLU A 246 -7.51 5.52 9.78
N TYR A 247 -7.15 4.34 10.27
CA TYR A 247 -7.15 3.13 9.44
C TYR A 247 -8.58 2.74 9.03
N GLY A 248 -8.76 2.44 7.73
CA GLY A 248 -10.05 1.96 7.20
C GLY A 248 -11.14 3.04 7.03
N SER A 249 -10.80 4.33 7.13
CA SER A 249 -11.75 5.44 7.01
C SER A 249 -12.17 5.79 5.57
N PHE A 250 -11.50 5.22 4.56
CA PHE A 250 -11.74 5.54 3.14
C PHE A 250 -12.42 4.39 2.40
N LYS A 251 -13.14 4.73 1.33
CA LYS A 251 -13.79 3.74 0.46
C LYS A 251 -12.72 2.80 -0.14
N PRO A 252 -12.84 1.47 -0.01
CA PRO A 252 -11.80 0.53 -0.48
C PRO A 252 -11.43 0.64 -1.96
N SER A 253 -12.32 1.19 -2.79
CA SER A 253 -12.08 1.39 -4.23
C SER A 253 -11.35 2.70 -4.57
N SER A 254 -10.98 3.50 -3.58
CA SER A 254 -10.40 4.82 -3.76
C SER A 254 -8.87 4.82 -3.60
N TRP A 255 -8.20 5.82 -4.16
CA TRP A 255 -6.74 5.96 -4.03
C TRP A 255 -6.33 6.43 -2.63
N GLU A 256 -7.22 7.11 -1.91
CA GLU A 256 -7.05 7.49 -0.51
C GLU A 256 -6.93 6.25 0.38
N ALA A 257 -7.74 5.22 0.12
CA ALA A 257 -7.62 3.94 0.83
C ALA A 257 -6.26 3.27 0.56
N VAL A 258 -5.78 3.29 -0.69
CA VAL A 258 -4.45 2.76 -1.04
C VAL A 258 -3.33 3.53 -0.36
N ALA A 259 -3.37 4.87 -0.40
CA ALA A 259 -2.38 5.72 0.25
C ALA A 259 -2.38 5.50 1.77
N ASN A 260 -3.56 5.42 2.39
CA ASN A 260 -3.69 5.15 3.81
C ASN A 260 -3.13 3.77 4.17
N GLU A 261 -3.46 2.73 3.40
CA GLU A 261 -2.92 1.37 3.58
C GLU A 261 -1.38 1.38 3.55
N GLU A 262 -0.78 2.01 2.54
CA GLU A 262 0.69 2.10 2.41
C GLU A 262 1.35 2.82 3.61
N MET A 263 0.71 3.87 4.12
CA MET A 263 1.21 4.63 5.28
C MET A 263 1.06 3.85 6.58
N TRP A 264 -0.01 3.07 6.73
CA TRP A 264 -0.17 2.18 7.86
C TRP A 264 0.84 1.03 7.79
N GLN A 265 0.91 0.29 6.68
CA GLN A 265 1.88 -0.81 6.52
C GLN A 265 3.33 -0.35 6.72
N ALA A 266 3.66 0.88 6.33
CA ALA A 266 4.99 1.47 6.55
C ALA A 266 5.48 1.42 8.00
N ARG A 267 4.58 1.56 8.99
CA ARG A 267 4.92 1.57 10.43
C ARG A 267 5.56 0.25 10.87
N MET A 268 5.15 -0.87 10.28
CA MET A 268 5.62 -2.20 10.67
C MET A 268 6.85 -2.71 9.92
N LYS A 269 7.23 -2.07 8.81
CA LYS A 269 8.25 -2.63 7.90
C LYS A 269 9.62 -2.81 8.55
N THR A 270 10.04 -1.90 9.42
CA THR A 270 11.31 -2.04 10.16
C THR A 270 11.30 -3.24 11.10
N ALA A 271 10.25 -3.38 11.91
CA ALA A 271 10.10 -4.52 12.81
C ALA A 271 10.07 -5.85 12.04
N PHE A 272 9.34 -5.88 10.91
CA PHE A 272 9.27 -7.04 10.03
C PHE A 272 10.62 -7.42 9.41
N PHE A 273 11.38 -6.43 8.94
CA PHE A 273 12.72 -6.65 8.39
C PHE A 273 13.68 -7.21 9.43
N ILE A 274 13.74 -6.61 10.63
CA ILE A 274 14.61 -7.06 11.72
C ILE A 274 14.24 -8.48 12.17
N PHE A 275 12.94 -8.79 12.24
CA PHE A 275 12.47 -10.14 12.52
C PHE A 275 12.93 -11.13 11.44
N GLY A 276 12.83 -10.75 10.16
CA GLY A 276 13.32 -11.56 9.04
C GLY A 276 14.82 -11.81 9.08
N LEU A 277 15.62 -10.83 9.51
CA LEU A 277 17.05 -11.00 9.78
C LEU A 277 17.30 -12.02 10.90
N ALA A 278 16.52 -12.00 11.97
CA ALA A 278 16.65 -12.97 13.06
C ALA A 278 16.41 -14.41 12.60
N GLU A 279 15.42 -14.63 11.71
CA GLU A 279 15.10 -15.94 11.14
C GLU A 279 16.17 -16.43 10.16
N THR A 280 16.67 -15.55 9.28
CA THR A 280 17.46 -15.97 8.11
C THR A 280 18.97 -15.77 8.25
N ALA A 281 19.42 -14.80 9.06
CA ALA A 281 20.84 -14.48 9.14
C ALA A 281 21.62 -15.57 9.90
N SER A 282 22.83 -15.86 9.41
CA SER A 282 23.77 -16.75 10.08
C SER A 282 24.62 -15.94 11.07
N VAL A 283 24.01 -15.60 12.22
CA VAL A 283 24.64 -14.82 13.30
C VAL A 283 24.63 -15.60 14.61
N PRO A 284 25.51 -15.27 15.59
CA PRO A 284 25.53 -15.92 16.89
C PRO A 284 24.17 -15.89 17.59
N ALA A 285 23.89 -16.87 18.45
CA ALA A 285 22.61 -17.00 19.14
C ALA A 285 22.24 -15.77 19.98
N GLU A 286 23.23 -15.12 20.59
CA GLU A 286 23.04 -13.87 21.34
C GLU A 286 22.54 -12.73 20.44
N MET A 287 23.15 -12.57 19.26
CA MET A 287 22.73 -11.59 18.26
C MET A 287 21.32 -11.88 17.74
N LYS A 288 20.99 -13.15 17.47
CA LYS A 288 19.62 -13.55 17.10
C LYS A 288 18.61 -13.17 18.19
N SER A 289 18.93 -13.45 19.44
CA SER A 289 18.09 -13.12 20.59
C SER A 289 17.87 -11.60 20.72
N GLN A 290 18.91 -10.80 20.48
CA GLN A 290 18.81 -9.33 20.42
C GLN A 290 17.89 -8.86 19.29
N LEU A 291 18.04 -9.40 18.07
CA LEU A 291 17.19 -9.06 16.93
C LEU A 291 15.71 -9.38 17.20
N TYR A 292 15.41 -10.57 17.73
CA TYR A 292 14.03 -10.92 18.12
C TYR A 292 13.47 -9.98 19.18
N THR A 293 14.29 -9.59 20.16
CA THR A 293 13.88 -8.67 21.22
C THR A 293 13.54 -7.30 20.65
N LEU A 294 14.40 -6.75 19.79
CA LEU A 294 14.17 -5.45 19.14
C LEU A 294 12.91 -5.46 18.24
N ALA A 295 12.72 -6.53 17.47
CA ALA A 295 11.53 -6.70 16.65
C ALA A 295 10.26 -6.81 17.51
N TYR A 296 10.29 -7.62 18.57
CA TYR A 296 9.18 -7.78 19.51
C TYR A 296 8.81 -6.46 20.19
N THR A 297 9.78 -5.72 20.73
CA THR A 297 9.53 -4.41 21.35
C THR A 297 8.88 -3.46 20.36
N SER A 298 9.42 -3.36 19.14
CA SER A 298 8.85 -2.52 18.09
C SER A 298 7.40 -2.92 17.77
N TYR A 299 7.11 -4.21 17.62
CA TYR A 299 5.75 -4.68 17.37
C TYR A 299 4.80 -4.39 18.52
N LYS A 300 5.23 -4.63 19.76
CA LYS A 300 4.45 -4.36 20.97
C LYS A 300 4.07 -2.90 21.06
N ASP A 301 5.01 -1.99 20.84
CA ASP A 301 4.78 -0.55 20.91
C ASP A 301 3.83 -0.09 19.79
N ILE A 302 4.06 -0.55 18.56
CA ILE A 302 3.22 -0.21 17.40
C ILE A 302 1.77 -0.68 17.60
N VAL A 303 1.57 -1.94 17.98
CA VAL A 303 0.24 -2.56 18.14
C VAL A 303 -0.51 -2.00 19.35
N SER A 304 0.18 -1.78 20.47
CA SER A 304 -0.45 -1.19 21.67
C SER A 304 -0.85 0.26 21.48
N SER A 305 -0.11 1.02 20.67
CA SER A 305 -0.39 2.44 20.41
C SER A 305 -1.55 2.67 19.44
N HIS A 306 -1.96 1.66 18.66
CA HIS A 306 -2.96 1.82 17.59
C HIS A 306 -4.03 0.72 17.63
N PRO A 307 -5.07 0.82 18.47
CA PRO A 307 -6.08 -0.24 18.62
C PRO A 307 -6.82 -0.61 17.33
N ASN A 308 -7.02 0.36 16.42
CA ASN A 308 -7.56 0.13 15.09
C ASN A 308 -6.42 0.15 14.06
N HIS A 309 -6.00 -1.03 13.62
CA HIS A 309 -4.82 -1.23 12.77
C HIS A 309 -5.06 -2.32 11.71
N PRO A 310 -4.20 -2.43 10.69
CA PRO A 310 -4.28 -3.50 9.70
C PRO A 310 -4.31 -4.91 10.29
N VAL A 311 -5.07 -5.82 9.67
CA VAL A 311 -5.33 -7.16 10.23
C VAL A 311 -4.04 -7.99 10.35
N ASN A 312 -3.15 -7.90 9.37
CA ASN A 312 -1.87 -8.62 9.34
C ASN A 312 -0.95 -8.30 10.53
N TRP A 313 -1.15 -7.15 11.18
CA TRP A 313 -0.38 -6.79 12.37
C TRP A 313 -0.60 -7.76 13.53
N HIS A 314 -1.81 -8.29 13.69
CA HIS A 314 -2.09 -9.30 14.70
C HIS A 314 -1.23 -10.56 14.49
N LYS A 315 -1.15 -11.06 13.26
CA LYS A 315 -0.34 -12.24 12.93
C LYS A 315 1.14 -12.01 13.17
N ASN A 316 1.66 -10.88 12.70
CA ASN A 316 3.08 -10.53 12.87
C ASN A 316 3.47 -10.40 14.35
N TYR A 317 2.64 -9.73 15.15
CA TYR A 317 2.90 -9.58 16.58
C TYR A 317 2.79 -10.91 17.34
N ALA A 318 1.78 -11.73 17.02
CA ALA A 318 1.66 -13.06 17.63
C ALA A 318 2.87 -13.95 17.34
N ILE A 319 3.39 -13.94 16.10
CA ILE A 319 4.62 -14.67 15.75
C ILE A 319 5.82 -14.13 16.54
N ALA A 320 5.93 -12.82 16.73
CA ALA A 320 7.00 -12.23 17.53
C ALA A 320 6.92 -12.67 19.01
N CYS A 321 5.72 -12.66 19.61
CA CYS A 321 5.49 -13.17 20.96
C CYS A 321 5.87 -14.66 21.08
N GLU A 322 5.50 -15.47 20.09
CA GLU A 322 5.84 -16.90 20.03
C GLU A 322 7.35 -17.13 19.99
N ARG A 323 8.10 -16.33 19.22
CA ARG A 323 9.56 -16.39 19.22
C ARG A 323 10.17 -15.98 20.55
N MET A 324 9.62 -14.94 21.19
CA MET A 324 10.09 -14.51 22.51
C MET A 324 9.89 -15.57 23.58
N LEU A 325 8.79 -16.34 23.53
CA LEU A 325 8.56 -17.48 24.43
C LEU A 325 9.68 -18.51 24.35
N ARG A 326 10.11 -18.85 23.13
CA ARG A 326 11.18 -19.86 22.92
C ARG A 326 12.54 -19.40 23.44
N LEU A 327 12.79 -18.10 23.50
CA LEU A 327 14.07 -17.54 23.97
C LEU A 327 14.24 -17.59 25.49
N HIS A 328 13.17 -17.83 26.27
CA HIS A 328 13.20 -17.93 27.74
C HIS A 328 13.97 -16.78 28.42
N ARG A 329 13.75 -15.52 27.98
CA ARG A 329 14.35 -14.37 28.65
C ARG A 329 13.69 -14.11 30.00
N VAL A 330 14.50 -13.72 30.98
CA VAL A 330 14.09 -13.52 32.38
C VAL A 330 13.11 -12.35 32.54
N ASP A 331 13.15 -11.37 31.62
CA ASP A 331 12.46 -10.08 31.78
C ASP A 331 11.00 -10.07 31.28
N GLU A 332 10.55 -11.09 30.54
CA GLU A 332 9.17 -11.17 30.02
C GLU A 332 8.42 -12.34 30.67
N ASP A 333 7.18 -12.11 31.14
CA ASP A 333 6.35 -13.17 31.73
C ASP A 333 5.88 -14.15 30.64
N PRO A 334 6.25 -15.44 30.70
CA PRO A 334 5.81 -16.43 29.73
C PRO A 334 4.28 -16.55 29.64
N GLU A 335 3.56 -16.29 30.73
CA GLU A 335 2.09 -16.30 30.71
C GLU A 335 1.52 -15.14 29.88
N ALA A 336 2.12 -13.95 30.00
CA ALA A 336 1.72 -12.77 29.25
C ALA A 336 1.97 -12.97 27.74
N LEU A 337 3.14 -13.47 27.38
CA LEU A 337 3.49 -13.76 25.98
C LEU A 337 2.58 -14.84 25.37
N LEU A 338 2.27 -15.92 26.09
CA LEU A 338 1.32 -16.95 25.63
C LEU A 338 -0.08 -16.37 25.44
N SER A 339 -0.54 -15.57 26.40
CA SER A 339 -1.85 -14.91 26.34
C SER A 339 -1.96 -13.97 25.14
N GLU A 340 -0.94 -13.13 24.89
CA GLU A 340 -0.93 -12.22 23.74
C GLU A 340 -0.83 -12.97 22.41
N THR A 341 -0.05 -14.06 22.34
CA THR A 341 0.04 -14.91 21.15
C THR A 341 -1.32 -15.50 20.78
N VAL A 342 -2.02 -16.11 21.75
CA VAL A 342 -3.35 -16.69 21.55
C VAL A 342 -4.37 -15.63 21.13
N LYS A 343 -4.40 -14.51 21.84
CA LYS A 343 -5.31 -13.38 21.57
C LYS A 343 -5.15 -12.85 20.15
N HIS A 344 -3.92 -12.55 19.74
CA HIS A 344 -3.68 -11.94 18.44
C HIS A 344 -3.87 -12.94 17.28
N PHE A 345 -3.52 -14.22 17.44
CA PHE A 345 -3.88 -15.22 16.42
C PHE A 345 -5.38 -15.43 16.27
N LEU A 346 -6.15 -15.42 17.36
CA LEU A 346 -7.62 -15.48 17.28
C LEU A 346 -8.21 -14.26 16.56
N LEU A 347 -7.75 -13.05 16.90
CA LEU A 347 -8.17 -11.82 16.22
C LEU A 347 -7.83 -11.83 14.73
N TYR A 348 -6.67 -12.37 14.36
CA TYR A 348 -6.29 -12.56 12.96
C TYR A 348 -7.22 -13.56 12.26
N ALA A 349 -7.40 -14.76 12.82
CA ALA A 349 -8.20 -15.83 12.24
C ALA A 349 -9.70 -15.49 12.12
N GLN A 350 -10.19 -14.54 12.94
CA GLN A 350 -11.54 -14.00 12.85
C GLN A 350 -11.67 -12.99 11.70
N LYS A 351 -10.67 -12.12 11.49
CA LYS A 351 -10.74 -11.02 10.51
C LYS A 351 -10.23 -11.40 9.11
N ALA A 352 -9.39 -12.43 9.00
CA ALA A 352 -8.81 -12.91 7.74
C ALA A 352 -9.42 -14.27 7.35
N GLU A 353 -10.69 -14.28 6.98
CA GLU A 353 -11.44 -15.52 6.71
C GLU A 353 -10.89 -16.32 5.52
N ASP A 354 -10.38 -15.59 4.51
CA ASP A 354 -9.88 -16.16 3.25
C ASP A 354 -8.38 -16.54 3.29
N ASP A 355 -7.68 -16.39 4.42
CA ASP A 355 -6.25 -16.76 4.51
C ASP A 355 -6.09 -18.29 4.44
N PRO A 356 -5.31 -18.84 3.48
CA PRO A 356 -5.05 -20.27 3.37
C PRO A 356 -4.48 -20.90 4.65
N GLN A 357 -3.75 -20.14 5.47
CA GLN A 357 -3.11 -20.57 6.72
C GLN A 357 -4.04 -20.49 7.93
N ARG A 358 -5.31 -20.08 7.76
CA ARG A 358 -6.26 -19.90 8.87
C ARG A 358 -6.44 -21.17 9.71
N GLN A 359 -6.55 -22.34 9.06
CA GLN A 359 -6.71 -23.61 9.77
C GLN A 359 -5.47 -23.96 10.61
N ASP A 360 -4.28 -23.77 10.06
CA ASP A 360 -3.02 -24.01 10.76
C ASP A 360 -2.88 -23.09 11.97
N ILE A 361 -3.28 -21.82 11.83
CA ILE A 361 -3.30 -20.84 12.92
C ILE A 361 -4.26 -21.28 14.03
N LEU A 362 -5.47 -21.73 13.70
CA LEU A 362 -6.44 -22.22 14.69
C LEU A 362 -5.94 -23.49 15.41
N GLN A 363 -5.26 -24.38 14.70
CA GLN A 363 -4.61 -25.54 15.32
C GLN A 363 -3.50 -25.14 16.29
N ALA A 364 -2.65 -24.18 15.89
CA ALA A 364 -1.61 -23.63 16.77
C ALA A 364 -2.21 -22.97 18.02
N VAL A 365 -3.31 -22.21 17.87
CA VAL A 365 -4.03 -21.60 19.00
C VAL A 365 -4.52 -22.65 19.99
N ASN A 366 -5.10 -23.77 19.52
CA ASN A 366 -5.56 -24.84 20.40
C ASN A 366 -4.41 -25.45 21.22
N HIS A 367 -3.22 -25.56 20.64
CA HIS A 367 -2.03 -26.03 21.34
C HIS A 367 -1.57 -25.02 22.40
N LEU A 368 -1.41 -23.76 22.01
CA LEU A 368 -0.96 -22.67 22.90
C LEU A 368 -1.94 -22.42 24.07
N GLN A 369 -3.23 -22.62 23.87
CA GLN A 369 -4.23 -22.54 24.94
C GLN A 369 -4.04 -23.62 26.01
N LYS A 370 -3.67 -24.84 25.61
CA LYS A 370 -3.36 -25.92 26.56
C LYS A 370 -2.11 -25.62 27.36
N GLU A 371 -1.07 -25.08 26.71
CA GLU A 371 0.15 -24.65 27.39
C GLU A 371 -0.12 -23.53 28.40
N LEU A 372 -0.91 -22.52 27.99
CA LEU A 372 -1.31 -21.42 28.88
C LEU A 372 -2.09 -21.92 30.10
N GLN A 373 -3.00 -22.87 29.91
CA GLN A 373 -3.76 -23.47 31.00
C GLN A 373 -2.84 -24.25 31.97
N GLY A 374 -1.94 -25.08 31.44
CA GLY A 374 -0.97 -25.81 32.27
C GLY A 374 -0.05 -24.89 33.06
N LEU A 375 0.40 -23.78 32.46
CA LEU A 375 1.23 -22.78 33.14
C LEU A 375 0.48 -22.10 34.30
N ARG A 376 -0.79 -21.76 34.09
CA ARG A 376 -1.66 -21.18 35.13
C ARG A 376 -1.92 -22.13 36.28
N GLU A 377 -2.16 -23.40 35.98
CA GLU A 377 -2.34 -24.45 36.99
C GLU A 377 -1.08 -24.65 37.83
N MET A 378 0.10 -24.74 37.18
CA MET A 378 1.39 -24.85 37.87
C MET A 378 1.67 -23.63 38.77
N LYS A 379 1.45 -22.40 38.27
CA LYS A 379 1.59 -21.18 39.08
C LYS A 379 0.61 -21.18 40.27
N ALA A 380 -0.62 -21.64 40.09
CA ALA A 380 -1.61 -21.75 41.16
C ALA A 380 -1.22 -22.77 42.23
N GLU A 381 -0.67 -23.92 41.83
CA GLU A 381 -0.18 -24.94 42.76
C GLU A 381 1.03 -24.45 43.56
N LEU A 382 1.99 -23.77 42.92
CA LEU A 382 3.14 -23.16 43.60
C LEU A 382 2.69 -22.12 44.64
N LYS A 383 1.69 -21.29 44.31
CA LYS A 383 1.10 -20.34 45.27
C LYS A 383 0.43 -21.04 46.46
N ARG A 384 -0.25 -22.17 46.23
CA ARG A 384 -0.87 -22.98 47.30
C ARG A 384 0.13 -23.69 48.20
N ARG A 385 1.34 -24.00 47.71
CA ARG A 385 2.42 -24.62 48.50
C ARG A 385 3.26 -23.60 49.29
N ALA A 386 3.23 -22.33 48.89
CA ALA A 386 4.00 -21.25 49.49
C ALA A 386 3.22 -20.42 50.54
N GLY A 387 1.90 -20.56 50.58
CA GLY A 387 1.03 -20.05 51.65
C GLY A 387 0.59 -21.19 52.56
#